data_AF-A0A6N9CBP5-F1
#
_entry.id   AF-A0A6N9CBP5-F1
#
_cell.length_a   1.000
_cell.length_b   1.000
_cell.length_c   1.000
_cell.angle_alpha   90.00
_cell.angle_beta   90.00
_cell.angle_gamma   90.00
#
_symmetry.space_group_name_H-M   'P 1'
#
loop_
_entity.id
_entity.type
_entity.pdbx_description
1 polymer ?
#
loop_
_entity_poly.entity_id
_entity_poly.type
_entity_poly.pdbx_seq_one_letter_code
_entity_poly.pdbx_strand_id
1 'polypeptide(L)' 'MGLDWKPRHRDMLIGGYWWLARVTDKARAKLNGTIGEYIYP' A
#
# COMPACT_ATOMS: atom_id res chain seq x y z
N MET A 1 13.10 -12.46 10.80
CA MET A 1 12.15 -12.52 9.68
C MET A 1 11.36 -11.22 9.71
N GLY A 2 11.56 -10.35 8.72
CA GLY A 2 10.82 -9.09 8.62
C GLY A 2 9.37 -9.36 8.25
N LEU A 3 8.43 -8.63 8.85
CA LEU A 3 7.01 -8.72 8.49
C LEU A 3 6.85 -8.45 6.99
N ASP A 4 6.23 -9.38 6.27
CA ASP A 4 5.85 -9.17 4.87
C ASP A 4 5.01 -7.91 4.77
N TRP A 5 5.46 -6.97 3.94
CA TRP A 5 4.77 -5.71 3.79
C TRP A 5 3.39 -5.94 3.16
N LYS A 6 2.35 -5.39 3.78
CA LYS A 6 0.97 -5.48 3.29
C LYS A 6 0.32 -4.10 3.34
N PRO A 7 -0.31 -3.64 2.24
CA PRO A 7 -0.96 -2.34 2.23
C PRO A 7 -2.27 -2.37 3.05
N ARG A 8 -2.73 -1.18 3.47
CA ARG A 8 -3.98 -0.99 4.24
C ARG A 8 -5.20 -1.60 3.53
N HIS A 9 -6.23 -1.93 4.32
CA HIS A 9 -7.44 -2.60 3.85
C HIS A 9 -8.14 -1.84 2.71
N ARG A 10 -8.76 -2.56 1.77
CA ARG A 10 -9.45 -1.97 0.60
C ARG A 10 -10.60 -1.03 0.99
N ASP A 11 -11.31 -1.39 2.04
CA ASP A 11 -12.49 -0.66 2.54
C ASP A 11 -12.08 0.46 3.52
N MET A 12 -10.81 0.86 3.54
CA MET A 12 -10.39 2.03 4.30
C MET A 12 -10.67 3.29 3.48
N LEU A 13 -11.65 4.07 3.94
CA LEU A 13 -11.98 5.38 3.38
C LEU A 13 -11.11 6.45 4.06
N ILE A 14 -10.35 7.23 3.27
CA ILE A 14 -9.60 8.39 3.76
C ILE A 14 -9.99 9.61 2.95
N GLY A 15 -10.41 10.68 3.62
CA GLY A 15 -10.80 11.93 2.97
C GLY A 15 -11.96 11.79 1.97
N GLY A 16 -12.83 10.79 2.15
CA GLY A 16 -13.92 10.50 1.20
C GLY A 16 -13.51 9.63 0.01
N TYR A 17 -12.24 9.22 -0.10
CA TYR A 17 -11.74 8.41 -1.21
C TYR A 17 -11.45 6.99 -0.77
N TRP A 18 -12.07 6.02 -1.45
CA TRP A 18 -11.70 4.62 -1.35
C TRP A 18 -10.31 4.39 -1.95
N TRP A 19 -9.58 3.39 -1.48
CA TRP A 19 -8.27 2.97 -1.98
C TRP A 19 -7.12 3.97 -1.86
N LEU A 20 -7.36 5.24 -1.50
CA LEU A 20 -6.32 6.28 -1.37
C LEU A 20 -5.20 5.82 -0.44
N ALA A 21 -5.56 5.37 0.75
CA ALA A 21 -4.65 4.80 1.73
C ALA A 21 -3.74 3.71 1.13
N ARG A 22 -4.36 2.78 0.39
CA ARG A 22 -3.74 1.59 -0.17
C ARG A 22 -2.78 1.95 -1.31
N VAL A 23 -3.14 2.89 -2.17
CA VAL A 23 -2.28 3.40 -3.25
C VAL A 23 -1.07 4.13 -2.67
N THR A 24 -1.27 4.96 -1.64
CA THR A 24 -0.15 5.65 -0.96
C THR A 24 0.81 4.65 -0.32
N ASP A 25 0.30 3.57 0.29
CA ASP A 25 1.15 2.53 0.86
C ASP A 25 2.00 1.86 -0.22
N LYS A 26 1.39 1.47 -1.34
CA LYS A 26 2.12 0.88 -2.49
C LYS A 26 3.19 1.82 -3.02
N ALA A 27 2.90 3.11 -3.14
CA ALA A 27 3.88 4.10 -3.58
C ALA A 27 5.09 4.15 -2.64
N ARG A 28 4.86 4.18 -1.32
CA ARG A 28 5.94 4.17 -0.31
C ARG A 28 6.75 2.86 -0.35
N ALA A 29 6.07 1.73 -0.51
CA ALA A 29 6.74 0.43 -0.57
C ALA A 29 7.57 0.26 -1.84
N LYS A 30 7.11 0.81 -2.98
CA LYS A 30 7.90 0.85 -4.21
C LYS A 30 9.18 1.65 -4.01
N LEU A 31 9.08 2.82 -3.38
CA LEU A 31 10.24 3.68 -3.08
C LEU A 31 11.23 3.00 -2.12
N ASN A 32 10.73 2.24 -1.15
CA ASN A 32 11.56 1.53 -0.18
C ASN A 32 12.06 0.16 -0.67
N GLY A 33 11.66 -0.30 -1.87
CA GLY A 33 12.01 -1.63 -2.37
C GLY A 33 11.37 -2.79 -1.61
N THR A 34 10.34 -2.53 -0.79
CA THR A 34 9.68 -3.53 0.07
C THR A 34 8.31 -3.95 -0.44
N ILE A 35 7.95 -3.60 -1.68
CA ILE A 35 6.62 -3.84 -2.24
C ILE A 35 6.27 -5.33 -2.44
N GLY A 36 7.26 -6.22 -2.43
CA GLY A 36 7.06 -7.65 -2.63
C GLY A 36 6.46 -7.97 -4.00
N GLU A 37 5.43 -8.80 -4.03
CA GLU A 37 4.71 -9.19 -5.25
C GLU A 37 3.65 -8.17 -5.71
N TYR A 38 3.43 -7.08 -4.95
CA TYR A 38 2.46 -6.08 -5.35
C TYR A 38 2.99 -5.25 -6.53
N ILE A 39 2.14 -5.05 -7.53
CA ILE A 39 2.42 -4.17 -8.68
C ILE A 39 1.99 -2.74 -8.33
N TYR A 40 2.83 -1.78 -8.71
CA TYR A 40 2.57 -0.34 -8.68
C TYR A 40 3.32 0.37 -9.82
N PRO A 41 2.67 1.28 -10.57
CA PRO A 41 1.22 1.56 -10.56
C PRO A 41 0.40 0.31 -10.95
#